data_AF-A0A1Q7J566-F1
#
_entry.id   AF-A0A1Q7J566-F1
#
_cell.length_a   1.000
_cell.length_b   1.000
_cell.length_c   1.000
_cell.angle_alpha   90.00
_cell.angle_beta   90.00
_cell.angle_gamma   90.00
#
_symmetry.space_group_name_H-M   'P 1'
#
loop_
_entity.id
_entity.type
_entity.pdbx_description
1 polymer ?
#
loop_
_entity_poly.entity_id
_entity_poly.type
_entity_poly.pdbx_seq_one_letter_code
_entity_poly.pdbx_strand_id
1 'polypeptide(L)'
;MSVYLSVAPPDGFSRWGDAEWERWLRDHPWEAAERLCSRGDWAIFLYQIRQHCPRAGRSVEPLLESLVNERPLSSQQVRDLRAILRTAFDELSAVPATAMQRSDQHFASAEDLVAMVGAARARLGKEPSIGDVWADLLARTDVLLAKAIAQDRGIYFGNV
;
A
#
# COMPACT_ATOMS: atom_id res chain seq x y z
N MET A 1 19.26 -4.59 -9.77
CA MET A 1 18.24 -3.56 -10.02
C MET A 1 17.56 -3.22 -8.70
N SER A 2 17.32 -1.94 -8.45
CA SER A 2 16.57 -1.47 -7.27
C SER A 2 15.26 -0.83 -7.72
N VAL A 3 14.16 -1.19 -7.06
CA VAL A 3 12.84 -0.61 -7.26
C VAL A 3 12.63 0.47 -6.21
N TYR A 4 12.39 1.69 -6.64
CA TYR A 4 12.01 2.78 -5.74
C TYR A 4 10.53 2.65 -5.40
N LEU A 5 10.21 2.53 -4.10
CA LEU A 5 8.82 2.42 -3.65
C LEU A 5 8.07 3.74 -3.76
N SER A 6 8.79 4.85 -3.66
CA SER A 6 8.29 6.18 -3.95
C SER A 6 9.28 6.95 -4.80
N VAL A 7 8.78 7.62 -5.84
CA VAL A 7 9.55 8.54 -6.65
C VAL A 7 9.03 9.94 -6.37
N ALA A 8 9.92 10.84 -5.94
CA ALA A 8 9.56 12.22 -5.65
C ALA A 8 9.30 12.99 -6.95
N PRO A 9 8.29 13.89 -6.97
CA PRO A 9 8.18 14.88 -8.03
C PRO A 9 9.47 15.72 -8.12
N PRO A 10 9.81 16.25 -9.31
CA PRO A 10 11.00 17.08 -9.53
C PRO A 10 11.14 18.23 -8.51
N ASP A 11 10.01 18.85 -8.12
CA ASP A 11 9.97 19.96 -7.16
C ASP A 11 9.46 19.56 -5.77
N GLY A 12 9.34 18.26 -5.50
CA GLY A 12 8.86 17.68 -4.24
C GLY A 12 7.33 17.62 -4.11
N PHE A 13 6.88 16.79 -3.16
CA PHE A 13 5.46 16.48 -2.95
C PHE A 13 4.61 17.67 -2.50
N SER A 14 5.19 18.67 -1.84
CA SER A 14 4.43 19.83 -1.32
C SER A 14 4.00 20.82 -2.40
N ARG A 15 4.59 20.76 -3.59
CA ARG A 15 4.31 21.69 -4.69
C ARG A 15 3.36 21.13 -5.74
N TRP A 16 3.03 19.84 -5.65
CA TRP A 16 2.31 19.12 -6.68
C TRP A 16 1.16 18.35 -6.04
N GLY A 17 -0.07 18.65 -6.47
CA GLY A 17 -1.21 17.80 -6.17
C GLY A 17 -1.16 16.50 -6.97
N ASP A 18 -1.89 15.48 -6.52
CA ASP A 18 -1.94 14.17 -7.19
C ASP A 18 -2.31 14.27 -8.67
N ALA A 19 -3.29 15.12 -9.00
CA ALA A 19 -3.73 15.30 -10.39
C ALA A 19 -2.64 15.94 -11.27
N GLU A 20 -1.82 16.82 -10.71
CA GLU A 20 -0.71 17.48 -11.41
C GLU A 20 0.42 16.49 -11.68
N TRP A 21 0.72 15.66 -10.68
CA TRP A 21 1.70 14.59 -10.80
C TRP A 21 1.27 13.49 -11.77
N GLU A 22 0.02 13.04 -11.70
CA GLU A 22 -0.55 12.09 -12.67
C GLU A 22 -0.55 12.65 -14.09
N ARG A 23 -0.87 13.94 -14.26
CA ARG A 23 -0.78 14.61 -15.56
C ARG A 23 0.65 14.60 -16.07
N TRP A 24 1.60 14.98 -15.23
CA TRP A 24 3.01 15.02 -15.63
C TRP A 24 3.56 13.65 -15.99
N LEU A 25 3.24 12.59 -15.24
CA LEU A 25 3.63 11.22 -15.60
C LEU A 25 3.05 10.75 -16.93
N ARG A 26 1.85 11.23 -17.30
CA ARG A 26 1.28 10.99 -18.65
C ARG A 26 2.05 11.76 -19.72
N ASP A 27 2.43 13.00 -19.42
CA ASP A 27 3.19 13.87 -20.34
C ASP A 27 4.67 13.45 -20.47
N HIS A 28 5.18 12.70 -19.48
CA HIS A 28 6.56 12.22 -19.36
C HIS A 28 6.56 10.70 -19.25
N PRO A 29 6.12 9.93 -20.26
CA PRO A 29 5.97 8.48 -20.18
C PRO A 29 7.29 7.73 -20.01
N TRP A 30 8.43 8.41 -20.20
CA TRP A 30 9.76 7.91 -19.89
C TRP A 30 10.07 7.88 -18.38
N GLU A 31 9.30 8.60 -17.57
CA GLU A 31 9.38 8.53 -16.12
C GLU A 31 8.75 7.23 -15.63
N ALA A 32 9.59 6.42 -15.02
CA ALA A 32 9.33 5.03 -14.76
C ALA A 32 8.55 4.87 -13.46
N ALA A 33 7.43 5.57 -13.24
CA ALA A 33 6.66 5.48 -11.99
C ALA A 33 5.18 5.16 -12.24
N GLU A 34 4.55 4.41 -11.32
CA GLU A 34 3.10 4.15 -11.31
C GLU A 34 2.53 4.40 -9.91
N ARG A 35 1.31 4.94 -9.84
CA ARG A 35 0.63 5.25 -8.57
C ARG A 35 0.14 3.98 -7.90
N LEU A 36 0.46 3.80 -6.62
CA LEU A 36 -0.14 2.75 -5.81
C LEU A 36 -1.36 3.23 -5.00
N CYS A 37 -1.13 4.08 -4.00
CA CYS A 37 -2.16 4.67 -3.13
C CYS A 37 -1.61 5.96 -2.49
N SER A 38 -2.36 6.58 -1.56
CA SER A 38 -1.80 7.65 -0.72
C SER A 38 -0.77 7.07 0.27
N ARG A 39 0.14 7.93 0.76
CA ARG A 39 1.06 7.57 1.85
C ARG A 39 0.35 7.13 3.13
N GLY A 40 -0.75 7.82 3.47
CA GLY A 40 -1.56 7.51 4.64
C GLY A 40 -2.15 6.11 4.55
N ASP A 41 -2.80 5.79 3.43
CA ASP A 41 -3.37 4.45 3.19
C ASP A 41 -2.30 3.36 3.27
N TRP A 42 -1.11 3.62 2.72
CA TRP A 42 0.00 2.68 2.80
C TRP A 42 0.45 2.41 4.23
N ALA A 43 0.59 3.46 5.05
CA ALA A 43 0.97 3.32 6.45
C ALA A 43 -0.08 2.57 7.28
N ILE A 44 -1.37 2.90 7.08
CA ILE A 44 -2.48 2.20 7.74
C ILE A 44 -2.49 0.72 7.36
N PHE A 45 -2.29 0.42 6.07
CA PHE A 45 -2.24 -0.94 5.56
C PHE A 45 -1.07 -1.74 6.15
N LEU A 46 0.15 -1.19 6.19
CA LEU A 46 1.30 -1.83 6.82
C LEU A 46 1.06 -2.10 8.31
N TYR A 47 0.38 -1.18 9.00
CA TYR A 47 -0.03 -1.38 10.39
C TYR A 47 -1.01 -2.55 10.53
N GLN A 48 -1.98 -2.70 9.62
CA GLN A 48 -2.89 -3.86 9.62
C GLN A 48 -2.13 -5.18 9.48
N ILE A 49 -1.12 -5.25 8.58
CA ILE A 49 -0.28 -6.44 8.45
C ILE A 49 0.43 -6.74 9.77
N ARG A 50 1.08 -5.73 10.36
CA ARG A 50 1.83 -5.92 11.61
C ARG A 50 0.94 -6.41 12.75
N GLN A 51 -0.29 -5.90 12.84
CA GLN A 51 -1.19 -6.20 13.95
C GLN A 51 -1.94 -7.53 13.77
N HIS A 52 -2.41 -7.82 12.56
CA HIS A 52 -3.38 -8.89 12.33
C HIS A 52 -2.80 -10.10 11.59
N CYS A 53 -1.57 -10.01 11.08
CA CYS A 53 -0.92 -11.10 10.34
C CYS A 53 0.26 -11.68 11.13
N PRO A 54 0.08 -12.76 11.91
CA PRO A 54 1.17 -13.31 12.73
C PRO A 54 2.32 -13.89 11.90
N ARG A 55 2.06 -14.37 10.67
CA ARG A 55 3.12 -14.84 9.78
C ARG A 55 3.65 -13.70 8.93
N ALA A 56 2.79 -13.02 8.19
CA ALA A 56 3.23 -11.96 7.29
C ALA A 56 3.85 -10.77 8.06
N GLY A 57 3.35 -10.45 9.25
CA GLY A 57 3.92 -9.43 10.13
C GLY A 57 5.37 -9.72 10.55
N ARG A 58 5.70 -10.97 10.88
CA ARG A 58 7.10 -11.35 11.18
C ARG A 58 7.98 -11.28 9.93
N SER A 59 7.44 -11.67 8.78
CA SER A 59 8.20 -11.65 7.52
C SER A 59 8.38 -10.25 6.94
N VAL A 60 7.46 -9.31 7.20
CA VAL A 60 7.55 -7.92 6.72
C VAL A 60 8.48 -7.06 7.57
N GLU A 61 8.69 -7.41 8.84
CA GLU A 61 9.51 -6.64 9.80
C GLU A 61 10.87 -6.19 9.23
N PRO A 62 11.67 -7.05 8.56
CA PRO A 62 12.97 -6.62 8.00
C PRO A 62 12.86 -5.60 6.87
N LEU A 63 11.67 -5.46 6.26
CA LEU A 63 11.40 -4.53 5.17
C LEU A 63 10.73 -3.24 5.66
N LEU A 64 10.19 -3.21 6.88
CA LEU A 64 9.37 -2.09 7.37
C LEU A 64 10.10 -0.75 7.31
N GLU A 65 11.36 -0.67 7.71
CA GLU A 65 12.12 0.58 7.64
C GLU A 65 12.15 1.12 6.21
N SER A 66 12.32 0.24 5.22
CA SER A 66 12.35 0.63 3.81
C SER A 66 10.96 0.97 3.29
N LEU A 67 9.93 0.21 3.69
CA LEU A 67 8.55 0.41 3.24
C LEU A 67 7.93 1.69 3.80
N VAL A 68 8.24 2.05 5.04
CA VAL A 68 7.74 3.26 5.72
C VAL A 68 8.48 4.50 5.26
N ASN A 69 9.81 4.42 5.10
CA ASN A 69 10.63 5.55 4.67
C ASN A 69 10.81 5.61 3.14
N GLU A 70 10.00 4.86 2.39
CA GLU A 70 9.96 4.89 0.93
C GLU A 70 11.33 4.63 0.25
N ARG A 71 12.18 3.83 0.90
CA ARG A 71 13.54 3.51 0.41
C ARG A 71 13.49 2.48 -0.73
N PRO A 72 14.52 2.47 -1.61
CA PRO A 72 14.61 1.48 -2.66
C PRO A 72 14.73 0.05 -2.10
N LEU A 73 14.06 -0.89 -2.77
CA LEU A 73 14.17 -2.33 -2.53
C LEU A 73 14.97 -2.99 -3.65
N SER A 74 15.81 -3.96 -3.31
CA SER A 74 16.42 -4.85 -4.31
C SER A 74 15.37 -5.74 -4.99
N SER A 75 15.67 -6.24 -6.19
CA SER A 75 14.76 -7.18 -6.89
C SER A 75 14.36 -8.40 -6.04
N GLN A 76 15.26 -8.88 -5.16
CA GLN A 76 14.93 -9.99 -4.26
C GLN A 76 13.94 -9.55 -3.19
N GLN A 77 14.18 -8.42 -2.52
CA GLN A 77 13.24 -7.86 -1.53
C GLN A 77 11.86 -7.56 -2.13
N VAL A 78 11.78 -7.18 -3.40
CA VAL A 78 10.49 -7.01 -4.09
C VAL A 78 9.77 -8.35 -4.26
N ARG A 79 10.48 -9.42 -4.64
CA ARG A 79 9.87 -10.77 -4.73
C ARG A 79 9.42 -11.26 -3.36
N ASP A 80 10.22 -11.03 -2.33
CA ASP A 80 9.90 -11.39 -0.95
C ASP A 80 8.66 -10.61 -0.49
N LEU A 81 8.60 -9.30 -0.73
CA LEU A 81 7.44 -8.46 -0.42
C LEU A 81 6.18 -9.00 -1.09
N ARG A 82 6.23 -9.39 -2.36
CA ARG A 82 5.07 -9.99 -3.05
C ARG A 82 4.58 -11.27 -2.37
N ALA A 83 5.48 -12.16 -1.96
CA ALA A 83 5.11 -13.39 -1.25
C ALA A 83 4.51 -13.08 0.14
N ILE A 84 5.08 -12.10 0.83
CA ILE A 84 4.59 -11.61 2.13
C ILE A 84 3.18 -11.04 1.99
N LEU A 85 2.92 -10.19 1.00
CA LEU A 85 1.61 -9.57 0.78
C LEU A 85 0.53 -10.59 0.42
N ARG A 86 0.86 -11.67 -0.30
CA ARG A 86 -0.07 -12.78 -0.54
C ARG A 86 -0.43 -13.50 0.75
N THR A 87 0.56 -13.78 1.60
CA THR A 87 0.31 -14.37 2.92
C THR A 87 -0.52 -13.44 3.80
N ALA A 88 -0.23 -12.13 3.75
CA ALA A 88 -0.98 -11.12 4.49
C ALA A 88 -2.44 -11.08 4.03
N PHE A 89 -2.73 -11.19 2.72
CA PHE A 89 -4.10 -11.22 2.22
C PHE A 89 -4.90 -12.38 2.82
N ASP A 90 -4.33 -13.59 2.84
CA ASP A 90 -4.99 -14.76 3.42
C ASP A 90 -5.28 -14.56 4.91
N GLU A 91 -4.32 -14.01 5.66
CA GLU A 91 -4.47 -13.74 7.10
C GLU A 91 -5.50 -12.62 7.36
N LEU A 92 -5.44 -11.51 6.62
CA LEU A 92 -6.39 -10.39 6.75
C LEU A 92 -7.81 -10.77 6.33
N SER A 93 -7.97 -11.67 5.38
CA SER A 93 -9.28 -12.17 4.93
C SER A 93 -9.98 -13.02 5.99
N ALA A 94 -9.23 -13.58 6.94
CA ALA A 94 -9.78 -14.33 8.07
C ALA A 94 -10.20 -13.42 9.26
N VAL A 95 -9.87 -12.12 9.21
CA VAL A 95 -10.12 -11.18 10.31
C VAL A 95 -11.30 -10.27 9.95
N PRO A 96 -12.32 -10.13 10.82
CA PRO A 96 -13.43 -9.22 10.56
C PRO A 96 -12.97 -7.76 10.57
N ALA A 97 -13.51 -6.93 9.67
CA ALA A 97 -13.11 -5.53 9.54
C ALA A 97 -13.39 -4.68 10.79
N THR A 98 -14.34 -5.09 11.63
CA THR A 98 -14.61 -4.46 12.94
C THR A 98 -13.40 -4.51 13.88
N ALA A 99 -12.45 -5.42 13.67
CA ALA A 99 -11.21 -5.45 14.43
C ALA A 99 -10.34 -4.21 14.19
N MET A 100 -10.45 -3.56 13.02
CA MET A 100 -9.69 -2.34 12.69
C MET A 100 -10.00 -1.19 13.67
N GLN A 101 -11.24 -1.14 14.19
CA GLN A 101 -11.73 -0.08 15.08
C GLN A 101 -11.34 -0.27 16.55
N ARG A 102 -10.90 -1.48 16.93
CA ARG A 102 -10.49 -1.82 18.31
C ARG A 102 -9.02 -1.56 18.58
N SER A 103 -8.29 -1.19 17.54
CA SER A 103 -6.85 -0.97 17.57
C SER A 103 -6.56 0.50 17.84
N ASP A 104 -5.59 0.79 18.72
CA ASP A 104 -5.03 2.13 18.88
C ASP A 104 -4.21 2.51 17.63
N GLN A 105 -4.90 2.80 16.52
CA GLN A 105 -4.25 3.18 15.27
C GLN A 105 -3.79 4.63 15.36
N HIS A 106 -2.49 4.85 15.25
CA HIS A 106 -1.91 6.19 15.22
C HIS A 106 -1.95 6.85 13.83
N PHE A 107 -2.33 6.10 12.78
CA PHE A 107 -2.23 6.53 11.38
C PHE A 107 -3.58 6.93 10.76
N ALA A 108 -4.70 6.67 11.43
CA ALA A 108 -6.04 6.99 10.94
C ALA A 108 -6.92 7.41 12.12
N SER A 109 -7.86 8.33 11.89
CA SER A 109 -8.89 8.61 12.89
C SER A 109 -9.90 7.45 12.96
N ALA A 110 -10.60 7.33 14.09
CA ALA A 110 -11.68 6.35 14.23
C ALA A 110 -12.78 6.56 13.17
N GLU A 111 -13.06 7.81 12.80
CA GLU A 111 -14.05 8.17 11.78
C GLU A 111 -13.63 7.67 10.39
N ASP A 112 -12.36 7.81 10.03
CA ASP A 112 -11.82 7.31 8.76
C ASP A 112 -11.98 5.79 8.66
N LEU A 113 -11.62 5.07 9.72
CA LEU A 113 -11.74 3.61 9.77
C LEU A 113 -13.21 3.17 9.67
N VAL A 114 -14.14 3.88 10.32
CA VAL A 114 -15.57 3.64 10.18
C VAL A 114 -16.03 3.86 8.74
N ALA A 115 -15.58 4.94 8.10
CA ALA A 115 -15.91 5.25 6.71
C ALA A 115 -15.38 4.19 5.74
N MET A 116 -14.13 3.75 5.91
CA MET A 116 -13.51 2.69 5.09
C MET A 116 -14.26 1.35 5.21
N VAL A 117 -14.56 0.93 6.44
CA VAL A 117 -15.33 -0.30 6.69
C VAL A 117 -16.75 -0.17 6.14
N GLY A 118 -17.39 1.00 6.32
CA GLY A 118 -18.71 1.31 5.78
C GLY A 118 -18.75 1.23 4.25
N ALA A 119 -17.75 1.80 3.56
CA ALA A 119 -17.62 1.73 2.11
C ALA A 119 -17.44 0.29 1.61
N ALA A 120 -16.59 -0.50 2.28
CA ALA A 120 -16.41 -1.91 1.95
C ALA A 120 -17.70 -2.72 2.16
N ARG A 121 -18.42 -2.48 3.27
CA ARG A 121 -19.71 -3.10 3.56
C ARG A 121 -20.76 -2.76 2.50
N ALA A 122 -20.85 -1.49 2.10
CA ALA A 122 -21.78 -1.03 1.06
C ALA A 122 -21.49 -1.69 -0.30
N ARG A 123 -20.21 -1.82 -0.66
CA ARG A 123 -19.76 -2.49 -1.90
C ARG A 123 -20.09 -3.99 -1.91
N LEU A 124 -19.95 -4.67 -0.77
CA LEU A 124 -20.06 -6.13 -0.69
C LEU A 124 -21.44 -6.64 -0.26
N GLY A 125 -22.29 -5.79 0.34
CA GLY A 125 -23.61 -6.17 0.84
C GLY A 125 -23.56 -7.13 2.05
N LYS A 126 -22.41 -7.29 2.69
CA LYS A 126 -22.17 -8.15 3.86
C LYS A 126 -21.11 -7.54 4.75
N GLU A 127 -20.93 -8.10 5.95
CA GLU A 127 -19.83 -7.67 6.83
C GLU A 127 -18.47 -8.01 6.18
N PRO A 128 -17.60 -7.02 5.96
CA PRO A 128 -16.32 -7.25 5.31
C PRO A 128 -15.27 -7.81 6.28
N SER A 129 -14.29 -8.51 5.74
CA SER A 129 -13.00 -8.76 6.40
C SER A 129 -12.04 -7.58 6.24
N ILE A 130 -10.91 -7.58 6.96
CA ILE A 130 -9.84 -6.58 6.71
C ILE A 130 -9.30 -6.76 5.28
N GLY A 131 -9.15 -8.01 4.83
CA GLY A 131 -8.74 -8.32 3.46
C GLY A 131 -9.67 -7.70 2.41
N ASP A 132 -10.98 -7.72 2.66
CA ASP A 132 -11.98 -7.11 1.79
C ASP A 132 -11.85 -5.58 1.69
N VAL A 133 -11.50 -4.91 2.79
CA VAL A 133 -11.27 -3.45 2.82
C VAL A 133 -10.08 -3.08 1.95
N TRP A 134 -9.01 -3.88 1.98
CA TRP A 134 -7.74 -3.60 1.29
C TRP A 134 -7.56 -4.37 -0.03
N ALA A 135 -8.58 -5.07 -0.51
CA ALA A 135 -8.49 -5.95 -1.68
C ALA A 135 -7.96 -5.23 -2.92
N ASP A 136 -8.44 -4.02 -3.19
CA ASP A 136 -8.02 -3.22 -4.35
C ASP A 136 -6.55 -2.80 -4.25
N LEU A 137 -6.10 -2.40 -3.06
CA LEU A 137 -4.70 -2.04 -2.82
C LEU A 137 -3.78 -3.24 -3.03
N LEU A 138 -4.15 -4.39 -2.47
CA LEU A 138 -3.38 -5.64 -2.60
C LEU A 138 -3.26 -6.09 -4.06
N ALA A 139 -4.37 -6.08 -4.80
CA ALA A 139 -4.40 -6.45 -6.22
C ALA A 139 -3.51 -5.52 -7.06
N ARG A 140 -3.57 -4.21 -6.81
CA ARG A 140 -2.71 -3.23 -7.49
C ARG A 140 -1.24 -3.42 -7.14
N THR A 141 -0.94 -3.64 -5.86
CA THR A 141 0.45 -3.80 -5.39
C THR A 141 1.13 -5.00 -6.05
N ASP A 142 0.47 -6.15 -6.18
CA ASP A 142 1.09 -7.34 -6.81
C ASP A 142 1.44 -7.07 -8.29
N VAL A 143 0.54 -6.38 -9.01
CA VAL A 143 0.76 -6.02 -10.42
C VAL A 143 1.88 -5.00 -10.55
N LEU A 144 1.88 -3.95 -9.73
CA LEU A 144 2.90 -2.90 -9.80
C LEU A 144 4.29 -3.41 -9.43
N LEU A 145 4.42 -4.24 -8.39
CA LEU A 145 5.70 -4.86 -8.04
C LEU A 145 6.21 -5.81 -9.15
N ALA A 146 5.30 -6.48 -9.87
CA ALA A 146 5.68 -7.30 -11.02
C ALA A 146 6.21 -6.45 -12.18
N LYS A 147 5.52 -5.35 -12.52
CA LYS A 147 5.95 -4.41 -13.56
C LYS A 147 7.26 -3.72 -13.18
N ALA A 148 7.41 -3.32 -11.92
CA ALA A 148 8.60 -2.67 -11.40
C ALA A 148 9.87 -3.52 -11.62
N ILE A 149 9.78 -4.84 -11.42
CA ILE A 149 10.88 -5.76 -11.70
C ILE A 149 11.13 -5.91 -13.20
N ALA A 150 10.06 -6.01 -14.01
CA ALA A 150 10.16 -6.37 -15.42
C ALA A 150 10.51 -5.20 -16.34
N GLN A 151 10.16 -3.97 -15.94
CA GLN A 151 10.22 -2.76 -16.75
C GLN A 151 11.06 -1.67 -16.09
N ASP A 152 11.77 -1.99 -15.01
CA ASP A 152 12.64 -1.05 -14.31
C ASP A 152 11.90 0.22 -13.83
N ARG A 153 10.65 0.05 -13.41
CA ARG A 153 9.77 1.12 -12.91
C ARG A 153 9.80 1.21 -11.39
N GLY A 154 9.92 2.41 -10.85
CA GLY A 154 9.51 2.75 -9.49
C GLY A 154 7.99 2.78 -9.31
N ILE A 155 7.59 2.93 -8.06
CA ILE A 155 6.23 3.15 -7.60
C ILE A 155 6.21 4.54 -6.96
N TYR A 156 5.06 5.22 -6.95
CA TYR A 156 4.90 6.40 -6.13
C TYR A 156 3.65 6.32 -5.26
N PHE A 157 3.77 6.86 -4.05
CA PHE A 157 2.66 7.12 -3.15
C PHE A 157 2.20 8.56 -3.35
N GLY A 158 0.90 8.76 -3.56
CA GLY A 158 0.31 10.08 -3.69
C GLY A 158 0.49 10.90 -2.42
N ASN A 159 0.34 12.22 -2.55
CA ASN A 159 0.25 13.07 -1.37
C ASN A 159 -1.11 12.83 -0.68
N VAL A 160 -1.19 13.17 0.60
CA VAL A 160 -2.47 13.11 1.35
C VAL A 160 -3.36 14.27 0.91
#